data_AF-A0AAV5W1W0-F1
#
_entry.id   AF-A0AAV5W1W0-F1
#
_cell.length_a   1.000
_cell.length_b   1.000
_cell.length_c   1.000
_cell.angle_alpha   90.00
_cell.angle_beta   90.00
_cell.angle_gamma   90.00
#
_symmetry.space_group_name_H-M   'P 1'
#
loop_
_entity.id
_entity.type
_entity.pdbx_description
1 polymer ?
#
loop_
_entity_poly.entity_id
_entity_poly.type
_entity_poly.pdbx_seq_one_letter_code
_entity_poly.pdbx_strand_id
1 'polypeptide(L)'
;LSRQDSMAAVPAEFKWHFPNIASLTPASAHSAIRYLHGLPWLISIETEVLNDVKYLAIYSFCCVESTAQEWSVDAEYELLLHAHAPNAASINSKV
;
A
#
# COMPACT_ATOMS: atom_id res chain seq x y z
N LEU A 1 -3.79 -1.98 -34.10
CA LEU A 1 -4.06 -3.32 -33.56
C LEU A 1 -2.77 -4.13 -33.61
N SER A 2 -1.93 -4.01 -32.58
CA SER A 2 -0.87 -4.99 -32.30
C SER A 2 -1.16 -5.50 -30.91
N ARG A 3 -1.63 -6.75 -30.83
CA ARG A 3 -1.76 -7.50 -29.56
C ARG A 3 -0.33 -7.69 -29.07
N GLN A 4 0.10 -6.86 -28.12
CA GLN A 4 1.22 -7.24 -27.28
C GLN A 4 0.73 -8.40 -26.42
N ASP A 5 1.32 -9.56 -26.63
CA ASP A 5 1.08 -10.76 -25.86
C ASP A 5 1.17 -10.43 -24.38
N SER A 6 0.03 -10.54 -23.70
CA SER A 6 -0.07 -10.47 -22.25
C SER A 6 0.66 -11.69 -21.69
N MET A 7 1.96 -11.54 -21.42
CA MET A 7 2.54 -12.26 -20.30
C MET A 7 1.73 -11.82 -19.10
N ALA A 8 0.87 -12.71 -18.59
CA ALA A 8 0.18 -12.46 -17.32
C ALA A 8 1.26 -12.09 -16.30
N ALA A 9 1.30 -10.80 -15.93
CA ALA A 9 2.26 -10.31 -14.97
C ALA A 9 2.04 -11.12 -13.70
N VAL A 10 3.10 -11.80 -13.21
CA VAL A 10 3.01 -12.51 -11.94
C VAL A 10 2.64 -11.47 -10.89
N PRO A 11 1.53 -11.64 -10.15
CA PRO A 11 1.14 -10.70 -9.11
C PRO A 11 2.30 -10.55 -8.12
N ALA A 12 2.82 -9.33 -8.02
CA ALA A 12 3.91 -9.05 -7.11
C ALA A 12 3.33 -8.64 -5.75
N GLU A 13 3.71 -9.36 -4.68
CA GLU A 13 3.23 -9.08 -3.34
C GLU A 13 4.22 -8.20 -2.57
N PHE A 14 3.69 -7.18 -1.91
CA PHE A 14 4.44 -6.34 -0.97
C PHE A 14 3.79 -6.35 0.41
N LYS A 15 4.53 -6.86 1.41
CA LYS A 15 4.09 -6.88 2.81
C LYS A 15 4.91 -5.91 3.64
N TRP A 16 4.23 -5.07 4.41
CA TRP A 16 4.83 -4.18 5.39
C TRP A 16 4.19 -4.38 6.76
N HIS A 17 5.03 -4.67 7.77
CA HIS A 17 4.60 -4.74 9.15
C HIS A 17 4.90 -3.40 9.84
N PHE A 18 3.85 -2.70 10.23
CA PHE A 18 3.96 -1.49 11.05
C PHE A 18 3.69 -1.84 12.52
N PRO A 19 4.67 -1.66 13.42
CA PRO A 19 4.48 -1.98 14.82
C PRO A 19 3.56 -0.96 15.50
N ASN A 20 2.63 -1.44 16.30
CA ASN A 20 1.79 -0.61 17.17
C ASN A 20 1.09 0.57 16.46
N ILE A 21 0.02 0.26 15.73
CA ILE A 21 -0.77 1.27 14.98
C ILE A 21 -1.32 2.40 15.86
N ALA A 22 -1.51 2.17 17.16
CA ALA A 22 -1.98 3.19 18.10
C ALA A 22 -0.94 4.31 18.31
N SER A 23 0.34 4.05 18.04
CA SER A 23 1.41 5.05 18.11
C SER A 23 1.51 5.92 16.85
N LEU A 24 0.73 5.64 15.81
CA LEU A 24 0.74 6.43 14.58
C LEU A 24 0.32 7.86 14.89
N THR A 25 1.23 8.79 14.61
CA THR A 25 1.00 10.23 14.75
C THR A 25 0.26 10.74 13.51
N PRO A 26 -0.18 12.00 13.48
CA PRO A 26 -0.72 12.61 12.26
C PRO A 26 0.30 12.72 11.11
N ALA A 27 1.59 12.47 11.35
CA ALA A 27 2.58 12.41 10.29
C ALA A 27 2.53 11.05 9.58
N SER A 28 2.77 11.07 8.28
CA SER A 28 2.83 9.86 7.47
C SER A 28 4.01 8.97 7.88
N ALA A 29 3.73 7.68 8.04
CA ALA A 29 4.76 6.65 8.09
C ALA A 29 4.91 6.03 6.70
N HIS A 30 6.15 5.72 6.32
CA HIS A 30 6.45 5.12 5.01
C HIS A 30 7.14 3.78 5.19
N SER A 31 6.78 2.83 4.34
CA SER A 31 7.54 1.60 4.19
C SER A 31 8.88 1.85 3.53
N ALA A 32 9.77 0.85 3.56
CA ALA A 32 10.89 0.84 2.63
C ALA A 32 10.39 0.73 1.18
N ILE A 33 11.16 1.28 0.24
CA ILE A 33 10.91 1.12 -1.20
C ILE A 33 11.06 -0.36 -1.60
N ARG A 34 10.18 -0.82 -2.48
CA ARG A 34 10.24 -2.13 -3.13
C ARG A 34 10.08 -1.98 -4.63
N TYR A 35 10.89 -2.71 -5.39
CA TYR A 35 10.81 -2.69 -6.83
C TYR A 35 9.84 -3.77 -7.32
N LEU A 36 8.73 -3.37 -7.92
CA LEU A 36 7.74 -4.25 -8.54
C LEU A 36 7.71 -3.92 -10.04
N HIS A 37 7.92 -4.94 -10.88
CA HIS A 37 8.03 -4.77 -12.35
C HIS A 37 9.03 -3.70 -12.78
N GLY A 38 10.12 -3.52 -12.03
CA GLY A 38 11.17 -2.55 -12.33
C GLY A 38 10.88 -1.11 -11.89
N LEU A 39 9.70 -0.85 -11.30
CA LEU A 39 9.33 0.45 -10.76
C LEU A 39 9.42 0.46 -9.23
N PRO A 40 9.87 1.56 -8.59
CA PRO A 40 9.90 1.68 -7.15
C PRO A 40 8.52 2.03 -6.58
N TRP A 41 8.06 1.21 -5.65
CA TRP A 41 6.81 1.39 -4.90
C TRP A 41 7.08 1.53 -3.40
N LEU A 42 6.25 2.29 -2.72
CA LEU A 42 6.18 2.33 -1.25
C LEU A 42 4.74 2.43 -0.79
N ILE A 43 4.46 1.94 0.41
CA ILE A 43 3.18 2.14 1.09
C ILE A 43 3.38 3.24 2.12
N SER A 44 2.39 4.14 2.23
CA SER A 44 2.29 5.05 3.34
C SER A 44 1.03 4.78 4.15
N ILE A 45 1.14 4.95 5.46
CA ILE A 45 -0.02 4.99 6.35
C ILE A 45 0.00 6.29 7.11
N GLU A 46 -1.18 6.86 7.31
CA GLU A 46 -1.36 8.03 8.16
C GLU A 46 -2.72 8.04 8.83
N THR A 47 -2.84 8.86 9.86
CA THR A 47 -4.13 9.12 10.48
C THR A 47 -4.78 10.30 9.78
N GLU A 48 -6.04 10.13 9.37
CA GLU A 48 -6.88 11.23 8.92
C GLU A 48 -8.07 11.46 9.86
N VAL A 49 -8.53 12.70 9.95
CA VAL A 49 -9.74 13.05 10.70
C VAL A 49 -10.75 13.64 9.73
N LEU A 50 -11.88 12.96 9.56
CA LEU A 50 -12.99 13.40 8.72
C LEU A 50 -14.27 13.35 9.55
N ASN A 51 -14.96 14.49 9.67
CA ASN A 51 -16.19 14.63 10.48
C ASN A 51 -16.03 14.11 11.92
N ASP A 52 -14.96 14.52 12.61
CA ASP A 52 -14.61 14.11 13.99
C ASP A 52 -14.34 12.61 14.19
N VAL A 53 -14.26 11.84 13.11
CA VAL A 53 -13.89 10.42 13.15
C VAL A 53 -12.44 10.24 12.68
N LYS A 54 -11.67 9.48 13.45
CA LYS A 54 -10.28 9.12 13.16
C LYS A 54 -10.25 7.90 12.23
N TYR A 55 -9.63 8.04 11.06
CA TYR A 55 -9.45 6.98 10.07
C TYR A 55 -7.97 6.64 9.92
N LEU A 56 -7.71 5.39 9.53
CA LEU A 56 -6.41 4.96 9.01
C LEU A 56 -6.47 5.09 7.49
N ALA A 57 -5.69 6.02 6.94
CA ALA A 57 -5.51 6.12 5.50
C ALA A 57 -4.30 5.29 5.07
N ILE A 58 -4.44 4.59 3.94
CA ILE A 58 -3.40 3.74 3.36
C ILE A 58 -3.23 4.15 1.91
N TYR A 59 -2.01 4.53 1.55
CA TYR A 59 -1.65 5.01 0.23
C TYR A 59 -0.58 4.12 -0.39
N SER A 60 -0.72 3.85 -1.69
CA SER A 60 0.34 3.26 -2.50
C SER A 60 0.95 4.34 -3.38
N PHE A 61 2.27 4.47 -3.32
CA PHE A 61 3.01 5.42 -4.12
C PHE A 61 3.93 4.68 -5.08
N CYS A 62 4.03 5.18 -6.31
CA CYS A 62 4.95 4.70 -7.33
C CYS A 62 5.84 5.86 -7.79
N CYS A 63 7.15 5.61 -7.96
CA CYS A 63 8.10 6.57 -8.54
C CYS A 63 8.16 7.95 -7.85
N VAL A 64 8.00 8.01 -6.52
CA VAL A 64 8.00 9.28 -5.76
C VAL A 64 9.29 10.09 -5.95
N GLU A 65 10.42 9.42 -6.13
CA GLU A 65 11.74 10.05 -6.32
C GLU A 65 12.05 10.38 -7.78
N SER A 66 11.16 10.04 -8.72
CA SER A 66 11.39 10.29 -10.14
C SER A 66 11.29 11.78 -10.45
N THR A 67 12.29 12.31 -11.16
CA THR A 67 12.27 13.67 -11.72
C THR A 67 11.70 13.72 -13.15
N ALA A 68 11.32 12.57 -13.71
CA ALA A 68 10.71 12.50 -15.03
C ALA A 68 9.36 13.23 -15.02
N GLN A 69 9.17 14.15 -15.96
CA GLN A 69 7.94 14.94 -16.07
C GLN A 69 6.80 14.18 -16.74
N GLU A 70 7.13 13.11 -17.49
CA GLU A 70 6.17 12.34 -18.27
C GLU A 70 6.40 10.84 -18.03
N TRP A 71 5.53 10.24 -17.24
CA TRP A 71 5.42 8.80 -17.09
C TRP A 71 4.01 8.46 -16.63
N SER A 72 3.56 7.25 -16.92
CA SER A 72 2.30 6.72 -16.40
C SER A 72 2.46 5.24 -16.14
N VAL A 73 1.71 4.74 -15.16
CA VAL A 73 1.60 3.32 -14.88
C VAL A 73 0.13 2.99 -14.70
N ASP A 74 -0.34 1.98 -15.43
CA ASP A 74 -1.64 1.37 -15.18
C ASP A 74 -1.40 0.23 -14.19
N ALA A 75 -1.97 0.34 -12.99
CA ALA A 75 -1.80 -0.63 -11.93
C ALA A 75 -3.15 -0.98 -11.30
N GLU A 76 -3.40 -2.28 -11.17
CA GLU A 76 -4.48 -2.84 -10.37
C GLU A 76 -3.86 -3.54 -9.17
N TYR A 77 -4.37 -3.26 -7.97
CA TYR A 77 -3.87 -3.88 -6.75
C TYR A 77 -4.97 -3.99 -5.69
N GLU A 78 -4.77 -4.94 -4.78
CA GLU A 78 -5.59 -5.15 -3.60
C GLU A 78 -4.79 -4.78 -2.36
N LEU A 79 -5.39 -4.00 -1.45
CA LEU A 79 -4.79 -3.66 -0.16
C LEU A 79 -5.42 -4.52 0.93
N LEU A 80 -4.60 -5.38 1.54
CA LEU A 80 -5.03 -6.28 2.61
C LEU A 80 -4.44 -5.83 3.95
N LEU A 81 -5.32 -5.48 4.90
CA LEU A 81 -4.92 -5.16 6.27
C LEU A 81 -5.00 -6.42 7.15
N HIS A 82 -3.85 -6.91 7.58
CA HIS A 82 -3.77 -8.03 8.51
C HIS A 82 -3.51 -7.54 9.94
N ALA A 83 -4.51 -7.64 10.80
CA ALA A 83 -4.33 -7.36 12.23
C ALA A 83 -3.52 -8.48 12.88
N HIS A 84 -2.27 -8.20 13.22
CA HIS A 84 -1.45 -9.12 14.00
C HIS A 84 -1.76 -8.96 15.49
N ALA A 85 -2.82 -9.62 15.96
CA ALA A 85 -3.10 -9.72 17.37
C ALA A 85 -2.31 -10.89 17.97
N PRO A 86 -1.31 -10.65 18.84
CA PRO A 86 -0.53 -11.75 19.42
C PRO A 86 -1.39 -12.71 20.27
N ASN A 87 -2.65 -12.37 20.59
CA ASN A 87 -3.56 -13.17 21.42
C ASN A 87 -5.04 -13.18 20.97
N ALA A 88 -5.41 -12.74 19.76
CA ALA A 88 -6.82 -12.79 19.34
C ALA A 88 -7.10 -14.04 18.50
N ALA A 89 -7.99 -14.89 19.01
CA ALA A 89 -8.76 -15.81 18.18
C ALA A 89 -9.29 -15.02 16.97
N SER A 90 -9.06 -15.56 15.78
CA SER A 90 -9.38 -14.99 14.48
C SER A 90 -10.76 -14.33 14.45
N ILE A 91 -10.78 -12.99 14.41
CA ILE A 91 -11.99 -12.23 14.11
C ILE A 91 -12.08 -12.17 12.59
N ASN A 92 -12.81 -13.12 12.01
CA ASN A 92 -13.23 -13.06 10.62
C ASN A 92 -14.38 -12.05 10.52
N SER A 93 -14.10 -10.80 10.16
CA SER A 93 -15.15 -9.92 9.63
C SER A 93 -15.31 -10.25 8.14
N LYS A 94 -16.40 -10.93 7.79
CA LYS A 94 -16.92 -10.92 6.42
C LYS A 94 -17.45 -9.52 6.14
N VAL A 95 -16.94 -8.88 5.09
CA VAL A 95 -17.67 -7.85 4.33
C VAL A 95 -18.30 -8.57 3.14
#